data_AF-A0A090Q5F1-F1
#
_entry.id   AF-A0A090Q5F1-F1
#
_cell.length_a   1.000
_cell.length_b   1.000
_cell.length_c   1.000
_cell.angle_alpha   90.00
_cell.angle_beta   90.00
_cell.angle_gamma   90.00
#
_symmetry.space_group_name_H-M   'P 1'
#
loop_
_entity.id
_entity.type
_entity.pdbx_description
1 polymer ?
#
loop_
_entity_poly.entity_id
_entity_poly.type
_entity_poly.pdbx_seq_one_letter_code
_entity_poly.pdbx_strand_id
1 'polypeptide(L)'
;MNKTININLAGLFFHIDEDAYNRLQRYLSAVRRSFSGTSGADEIMRDIESRIAELFMEKRANDQQVISINHVEDVIEIMGQPEDYEVDEEIFEDPKRKHRSAGPSKQLFRDTQNGYIGGVSSGLSYYFNIDAIWVRILWVLLAFFSAGWIVLVYVIMWIFVPDAVTTAQRLTMQGKEVNISNIEEQNSFENFSTVADEKTDAGYRVVGQKGKRGTVKFFGALGRIIKGFFKAIVKLIGLCIFLAASIGIIALLISLVTAGSISIDGMQAADILDIGIPADVNIWWATLAVFFLVGIPLLVLAILGLKLLVSNLRSIGTTAKVALAGIWIASVIGMVFITTKIASSQAIKASIAKQEKFTVAPQKTLFLDVIETDFTDQVRINANNVKIVYDMKDQKCCRAMYV
;
A
#
# COMPACT_ATOMS: atom_id res chain seq x y z
N MET A 1 -68.55 -60.00 1.51
CA MET A 1 -68.04 -58.66 1.84
C MET A 1 -66.53 -58.75 1.74
N ASN A 2 -65.91 -57.97 0.85
CA ASN A 2 -64.46 -57.96 0.71
C ASN A 2 -63.85 -57.25 1.93
N LYS A 3 -62.73 -57.75 2.45
CA LYS A 3 -62.03 -57.07 3.53
C LYS A 3 -61.39 -55.81 2.97
N THR A 4 -61.46 -54.72 3.72
CA THR A 4 -60.83 -53.45 3.37
C THR A 4 -59.58 -53.23 4.20
N ILE A 5 -58.50 -52.78 3.55
CA ILE A 5 -57.20 -52.49 4.13
C ILE A 5 -56.95 -50.98 4.00
N ASN A 6 -56.28 -50.38 5.00
CA ASN A 6 -55.86 -48.99 4.93
C ASN A 6 -54.43 -48.93 4.43
N ILE A 7 -54.19 -48.15 3.38
CA ILE A 7 -52.86 -47.93 2.82
C ILE A 7 -52.49 -46.45 2.83
N ASN A 8 -51.19 -46.18 2.88
CA ASN A 8 -50.62 -44.85 2.70
C ASN A 8 -49.82 -44.85 1.40
N LEU A 9 -50.16 -43.95 0.48
CA LEU A 9 -49.45 -43.72 -0.77
C LEU A 9 -49.03 -42.24 -0.81
N ALA A 10 -47.72 -41.98 -0.84
CA ALA A 10 -47.16 -40.63 -0.86
C ALA A 10 -47.69 -39.67 0.24
N GLY A 11 -48.09 -40.20 1.40
CA GLY A 11 -48.63 -39.40 2.53
C GLY A 11 -50.15 -39.29 2.55
N LEU A 12 -50.86 -39.87 1.57
CA LEU A 12 -52.32 -39.87 1.47
C LEU A 12 -52.91 -41.23 1.90
N PHE A 13 -54.01 -41.19 2.65
CA PHE A 13 -54.67 -42.39 3.17
C PHE A 13 -55.80 -42.85 2.26
N PHE A 14 -55.78 -44.14 1.91
CA PHE A 14 -56.82 -44.78 1.10
C PHE A 14 -57.35 -46.05 1.76
N HIS A 15 -58.63 -46.33 1.53
CA HIS A 15 -59.28 -47.60 1.87
C HIS A 15 -59.38 -48.45 0.60
N ILE A 16 -58.78 -49.63 0.60
CA ILE A 16 -58.66 -50.50 -0.58
C ILE A 16 -59.17 -51.91 -0.26
N ASP A 17 -59.81 -52.56 -1.22
CA ASP A 17 -60.20 -53.98 -1.09
C ASP A 17 -58.95 -54.88 -1.00
N GLU A 18 -59.03 -55.99 -0.25
CA GLU A 18 -57.91 -56.94 -0.06
C GLU A 18 -57.35 -57.46 -1.40
N ASP A 19 -58.22 -57.78 -2.36
CA ASP A 19 -57.80 -58.23 -3.69
C ASP A 19 -57.11 -57.13 -4.50
N ALA A 20 -57.63 -55.90 -4.40
CA ALA A 20 -57.07 -54.71 -5.05
C ALA A 20 -55.71 -54.34 -4.46
N TYR A 21 -55.57 -54.45 -3.14
CA TYR A 21 -54.31 -54.25 -2.42
C TYR A 21 -53.24 -55.25 -2.89
N ASN A 22 -53.58 -56.53 -2.95
CA ASN A 22 -52.67 -57.58 -3.41
C ASN A 22 -52.22 -57.33 -4.86
N ARG A 23 -53.13 -56.87 -5.74
CA ARG A 23 -52.80 -56.52 -7.12
C ARG A 23 -51.85 -55.32 -7.21
N LEU A 24 -52.16 -54.25 -6.49
CA LEU A 24 -51.32 -53.05 -6.43
C LEU A 24 -49.93 -53.35 -5.86
N GLN A 25 -49.84 -54.16 -4.81
CA GLN A 25 -48.57 -54.54 -4.21
C GLN A 25 -47.70 -55.37 -5.16
N ARG A 26 -48.30 -56.29 -5.93
CA ARG A 26 -47.59 -57.03 -6.98
C ARG A 26 -47.07 -56.10 -8.08
N TYR A 27 -47.87 -55.10 -8.46
CA TYR A 27 -47.45 -54.09 -9.43
C TYR A 27 -46.27 -53.25 -8.91
N LEU A 28 -46.40 -52.62 -7.74
CA LEU A 28 -45.34 -51.80 -7.15
C LEU A 28 -44.05 -52.58 -6.89
N SER A 29 -44.14 -53.86 -6.50
CA SER A 29 -42.96 -54.71 -6.32
C SER A 29 -42.29 -55.10 -7.64
N ALA A 30 -43.05 -55.32 -8.71
CA ALA A 30 -42.50 -55.54 -10.04
C ALA A 30 -41.80 -54.29 -10.58
N VAL A 31 -42.43 -53.12 -10.45
CA VAL A 31 -41.85 -51.81 -10.81
C VAL A 31 -40.58 -51.53 -9.99
N ARG A 32 -40.58 -51.79 -8.68
CA ARG A 32 -39.37 -51.61 -7.86
C ARG A 32 -38.23 -52.53 -8.30
N ARG A 33 -38.54 -53.71 -8.82
CA ARG A 33 -37.55 -54.69 -9.30
C ARG A 33 -36.92 -54.29 -10.64
N SER A 34 -37.66 -53.63 -11.53
CA SER A 34 -37.06 -53.11 -12.77
C SER A 34 -36.03 -52.00 -12.48
N PHE A 35 -36.21 -51.25 -11.39
CA PHE A 35 -35.25 -50.22 -10.97
C PHE A 35 -34.17 -50.67 -9.97
N SER A 36 -34.14 -51.95 -9.56
CA SER A 36 -33.20 -52.46 -8.55
C SER A 36 -31.78 -52.57 -9.12
N GLY A 37 -31.09 -51.43 -9.20
CA GLY A 37 -29.78 -51.28 -9.85
C GLY A 37 -29.47 -49.83 -10.24
N THR A 38 -30.48 -48.97 -10.30
CA THR A 38 -30.34 -47.54 -10.65
C THR A 38 -30.13 -46.67 -9.42
N SER A 39 -29.21 -45.70 -9.51
CA SER A 39 -29.06 -44.66 -8.48
C SER A 39 -30.24 -43.69 -8.59
N GLY A 40 -31.06 -43.60 -7.54
CA GLY A 40 -32.30 -42.80 -7.57
C GLY A 40 -33.60 -43.62 -7.62
N ALA A 41 -33.51 -44.96 -7.56
CA ALA A 41 -34.69 -45.83 -7.56
C ALA A 41 -35.73 -45.46 -6.48
N ASP A 42 -35.30 -45.02 -5.29
CA ASP A 42 -36.23 -44.61 -4.22
C ASP A 42 -36.96 -43.28 -4.53
N GLU A 43 -36.33 -42.37 -5.29
CA GLU A 43 -36.94 -41.12 -5.75
C GLU A 43 -37.98 -41.40 -6.85
N ILE A 44 -37.60 -42.23 -7.83
CA ILE A 44 -38.50 -42.67 -8.90
C ILE A 44 -39.71 -43.40 -8.32
N MET A 45 -39.51 -44.29 -7.35
CA MET A 45 -40.62 -44.97 -6.66
C MET A 45 -41.55 -43.99 -5.94
N ARG A 46 -41.00 -42.94 -5.32
CA ARG A 46 -41.80 -41.92 -4.62
C ARG A 46 -42.65 -41.11 -5.60
N ASP A 47 -42.12 -40.77 -6.77
CA ASP A 47 -42.86 -40.08 -7.83
C ASP A 47 -43.97 -40.97 -8.41
N ILE A 48 -43.70 -42.26 -8.61
CA ILE A 48 -44.68 -43.26 -9.06
C ILE A 48 -45.81 -43.42 -8.03
N GLU A 49 -45.48 -43.55 -6.75
CA GLU A 49 -46.48 -43.62 -5.67
C GLU A 49 -47.33 -42.34 -5.60
N SER A 50 -46.71 -41.17 -5.79
CA SER A 50 -47.41 -39.88 -5.84
C SER A 50 -48.39 -39.82 -7.01
N ARG A 51 -47.98 -40.30 -8.20
CA ARG A 51 -48.84 -40.31 -9.38
C ARG A 51 -50.00 -41.29 -9.23
N ILE A 52 -49.77 -42.46 -8.64
CA ILE A 52 -50.81 -43.44 -8.34
C ILE A 52 -51.83 -42.85 -7.35
N ALA A 53 -51.36 -42.14 -6.33
CA ALA A 53 -52.23 -41.47 -5.37
C ALA A 53 -53.11 -40.40 -6.05
N GLU A 54 -52.53 -39.61 -6.97
CA GLU A 54 -53.26 -38.62 -7.77
C GLU A 54 -54.35 -39.28 -8.64
N LEU A 55 -54.02 -40.37 -9.35
CA LEU A 55 -54.97 -41.09 -10.20
C LEU A 55 -56.10 -41.74 -9.38
N PHE A 56 -55.81 -42.25 -8.18
CA PHE A 56 -56.85 -42.73 -7.28
C PHE A 56 -57.79 -41.62 -6.79
N MET A 57 -57.29 -40.40 -6.62
CA MET A 57 -58.16 -39.27 -6.30
C MET A 57 -59.05 -38.87 -7.50
N GLU A 58 -58.53 -38.90 -8.71
CA GLU A 58 -59.29 -38.58 -9.94
C GLU A 58 -60.38 -39.61 -10.23
N LYS A 59 -60.08 -40.90 -10.03
CA LYS A 59 -61.01 -42.01 -10.33
C LYS A 59 -62.06 -42.24 -9.26
N ARG A 60 -61.91 -41.63 -8.08
CA ARG A 60 -62.83 -41.80 -6.96
C ARG A 60 -63.93 -40.73 -6.99
N ALA A 61 -65.19 -41.16 -6.92
CA ALA A 61 -66.34 -40.26 -6.94
C ALA A 61 -66.54 -39.48 -5.62
N ASN A 62 -66.06 -40.02 -4.49
CA ASN A 62 -66.16 -39.39 -3.17
C ASN A 62 -65.06 -39.89 -2.22
N ASP A 63 -64.65 -39.09 -1.25
CA ASP A 63 -63.51 -39.36 -0.37
C ASP A 63 -63.62 -40.64 0.49
N GLN A 64 -64.82 -41.17 0.64
CA GLN A 64 -65.11 -42.38 1.40
C GLN A 64 -65.26 -43.64 0.54
N GLN A 65 -65.17 -43.54 -0.78
CA GLN A 65 -65.29 -44.70 -1.67
C GLN A 65 -64.06 -45.60 -1.55
N VAL A 66 -64.31 -46.89 -1.37
CA VAL A 66 -63.27 -47.93 -1.32
C VAL A 66 -62.70 -48.16 -2.72
N ILE A 67 -61.37 -48.29 -2.81
CA ILE A 67 -60.67 -48.63 -4.04
C ILE A 67 -60.91 -50.11 -4.35
N SER A 68 -61.64 -50.37 -5.42
CA SER A 68 -61.91 -51.70 -5.94
C SER A 68 -60.82 -52.15 -6.91
N ILE A 69 -60.83 -53.43 -7.28
CA ILE A 69 -59.89 -54.00 -8.25
C ILE A 69 -59.91 -53.26 -9.60
N ASN A 70 -61.08 -52.80 -10.05
CA ASN A 70 -61.22 -52.08 -11.32
C ASN A 70 -60.47 -50.74 -11.29
N HIS A 71 -60.48 -50.03 -10.16
CA HIS A 71 -59.74 -48.78 -10.02
C HIS A 71 -58.23 -49.02 -10.08
N VAL A 72 -57.74 -50.15 -9.56
CA VAL A 72 -56.32 -50.51 -9.62
C VAL A 72 -55.91 -50.87 -11.03
N GLU A 73 -56.70 -51.66 -11.77
CA GLU A 73 -56.39 -51.99 -13.16
C GLU A 73 -56.41 -50.75 -14.06
N ASP A 74 -57.38 -49.84 -13.90
CA ASP A 74 -57.42 -48.56 -14.61
C ASP A 74 -56.13 -47.74 -14.39
N VAL A 75 -55.64 -47.70 -13.14
CA VAL A 75 -54.42 -46.98 -12.79
C VAL A 75 -53.18 -47.68 -13.37
N ILE A 76 -53.13 -49.02 -13.31
CA ILE A 76 -52.04 -49.80 -13.90
C ILE A 76 -52.00 -49.61 -15.43
N GLU A 77 -53.15 -49.55 -16.09
CA GLU A 77 -53.24 -49.30 -17.53
C GLU A 77 -52.67 -47.92 -17.90
N ILE A 78 -52.97 -46.88 -17.12
CA ILE A 78 -52.44 -45.53 -17.33
C ILE A 78 -50.93 -45.47 -17.04
N MET A 79 -50.47 -46.19 -16.02
CA MET A 79 -49.07 -46.20 -15.59
C MET A 79 -48.18 -47.13 -16.42
N GLY A 80 -48.74 -47.99 -17.26
CA GLY A 80 -48.00 -48.96 -18.09
C GLY A 80 -47.59 -50.22 -17.32
N GLN A 81 -47.26 -51.29 -18.06
CA GLN A 81 -46.91 -52.56 -17.45
C GLN A 81 -45.46 -52.54 -16.91
N PRO A 82 -45.16 -53.24 -15.81
CA PRO A 82 -43.81 -53.29 -15.24
C PRO A 82 -42.75 -53.81 -16.23
N GLU A 83 -43.18 -54.62 -17.20
CA GLU A 83 -42.37 -55.22 -18.26
C GLU A 83 -42.00 -54.21 -19.37
N ASP A 84 -42.74 -53.10 -19.51
CA ASP A 84 -42.41 -52.02 -20.44
C ASP A 84 -41.26 -51.12 -19.92
N TYR A 85 -40.81 -51.35 -18.69
CA TYR A 85 -39.69 -50.63 -18.06
C TYR A 85 -38.34 -51.36 -18.26
N GLU A 86 -38.24 -52.33 -19.18
CA GLU A 86 -36.96 -52.85 -19.62
C GLU A 86 -36.17 -51.75 -20.32
N VAL A 87 -35.40 -51.03 -19.51
CA VAL A 87 -34.44 -50.05 -19.97
C VAL A 87 -33.27 -50.79 -20.60
N ASP A 88 -33.13 -50.69 -21.93
CA ASP A 88 -31.87 -50.99 -22.61
C ASP A 88 -30.75 -50.26 -21.85
N GLU A 89 -29.82 -51.02 -21.27
CA GLU A 89 -28.67 -50.50 -20.50
C GLU A 89 -27.77 -49.55 -21.32
N GLU A 90 -28.01 -49.41 -22.64
CA GLU A 90 -27.24 -48.58 -23.56
C GLU A 90 -27.75 -47.12 -23.71
N ILE A 91 -28.94 -46.76 -23.21
CA ILE A 91 -29.46 -45.37 -23.34
C ILE A 91 -29.07 -44.49 -22.13
N PHE A 92 -28.57 -45.09 -21.05
CA PHE A 92 -28.16 -44.39 -19.82
C PHE A 92 -26.64 -44.41 -19.57
N GLU A 93 -25.82 -44.67 -20.59
CA GLU A 93 -24.41 -44.22 -20.57
C GLU A 93 -24.31 -42.72 -20.90
N ASP A 94 -25.02 -41.89 -20.13
CA ASP A 94 -24.55 -40.53 -19.92
C ASP A 94 -23.23 -40.70 -19.15
N PRO A 95 -22.08 -40.19 -19.64
CA PRO A 95 -20.80 -40.47 -19.02
C PRO A 95 -20.95 -40.10 -17.57
N LYS A 96 -20.49 -40.98 -16.66
CA LYS A 96 -20.38 -40.75 -15.22
C LYS A 96 -19.61 -39.45 -14.98
N ARG A 97 -20.25 -38.31 -15.20
CA ARG A 97 -19.97 -37.05 -14.56
C ARG A 97 -20.31 -37.42 -13.15
N LYS A 98 -19.26 -37.78 -12.40
CA LYS A 98 -19.26 -37.58 -10.97
C LYS A 98 -19.82 -36.18 -10.81
N HIS A 99 -21.11 -36.06 -10.53
CA HIS A 99 -21.62 -35.00 -9.71
C HIS A 99 -20.89 -35.25 -8.40
N ARG A 100 -19.64 -34.75 -8.35
CA ARG A 100 -19.12 -34.15 -7.15
C ARG A 100 -20.24 -33.18 -6.81
N SER A 101 -21.14 -33.59 -5.92
CA SER A 101 -21.93 -32.66 -5.15
C SER A 101 -20.88 -31.68 -4.65
N ALA A 102 -20.75 -30.55 -5.35
CA ALA A 102 -19.87 -29.50 -4.92
C ALA A 102 -20.46 -29.17 -3.56
N GLY A 103 -19.76 -29.60 -2.49
CA GLY A 103 -20.20 -29.30 -1.14
C GLY A 103 -20.56 -27.83 -1.08
N PRO A 104 -21.61 -27.45 -0.35
CA PRO A 104 -22.21 -26.12 -0.41
C PRO A 104 -21.10 -25.08 -0.52
N SER A 105 -21.06 -24.36 -1.66
CA SER A 105 -19.96 -23.46 -1.95
C SER A 105 -19.94 -22.38 -0.88
N LYS A 106 -18.99 -22.46 0.05
CA LYS A 106 -18.84 -21.45 1.10
C LYS A 106 -18.52 -20.13 0.43
N GLN A 107 -19.41 -19.17 0.57
CA GLN A 107 -19.16 -17.80 0.14
C GLN A 107 -18.68 -16.99 1.34
N LEU A 108 -17.68 -16.14 1.12
CA LEU A 108 -17.16 -15.28 2.16
C LEU A 108 -18.12 -14.10 2.37
N PHE A 109 -18.81 -14.10 3.51
CA PHE A 109 -19.55 -12.95 4.01
C PHE A 109 -18.91 -12.44 5.28
N ARG A 110 -19.06 -11.14 5.58
CA ARG A 110 -18.70 -10.59 6.89
C ARG A 110 -19.88 -10.75 7.84
N ASP A 111 -19.60 -11.19 9.06
CA ASP A 111 -20.61 -11.38 10.10
C ASP A 111 -20.58 -10.21 11.09
N THR A 112 -21.55 -9.31 10.96
CA THR A 112 -21.68 -8.12 11.80
C THR A 112 -22.34 -8.36 13.15
N GLN A 113 -22.97 -9.53 13.38
CA GLN A 113 -23.60 -9.85 14.66
C GLN A 113 -22.56 -10.32 15.68
N ASN A 114 -21.67 -11.25 15.30
CA ASN A 114 -20.58 -11.71 16.17
C ASN A 114 -19.24 -10.98 15.90
N GLY A 115 -19.29 -9.98 15.03
CA GLY A 115 -18.15 -9.16 14.62
C GLY A 115 -17.79 -8.05 15.61
N TYR A 116 -16.51 -8.00 16.03
CA TYR A 116 -15.99 -6.89 16.86
C TYR A 116 -15.64 -5.65 16.03
N ILE A 117 -15.00 -5.85 14.87
CA ILE A 117 -14.53 -4.79 13.99
C ILE A 117 -15.03 -5.14 12.59
N GLY A 118 -16.15 -4.57 12.17
CA GLY A 118 -16.66 -4.78 10.82
C GLY A 118 -17.01 -6.22 10.41
N GLY A 119 -16.95 -7.21 11.31
CA GLY A 119 -17.36 -8.59 11.04
C GLY A 119 -16.44 -9.43 10.15
N VAL A 120 -15.33 -8.87 9.66
CA VAL A 120 -14.44 -9.54 8.69
C VAL A 120 -13.77 -10.76 9.31
N SER A 121 -13.29 -10.66 10.56
CA SER A 121 -12.64 -11.78 11.24
C SER A 121 -13.60 -12.89 11.62
N SER A 122 -14.87 -12.55 11.92
CA SER A 122 -15.93 -13.54 12.16
C SER A 122 -16.32 -14.24 10.86
N GLY A 123 -16.44 -13.50 9.76
CA GLY A 123 -16.65 -14.06 8.42
C GLY A 123 -15.55 -15.03 7.98
N LEU A 124 -14.29 -14.63 8.20
CA LEU A 124 -13.12 -15.46 7.88
C LEU A 124 -13.07 -16.75 8.70
N SER A 125 -13.50 -16.73 9.96
CA SER A 125 -13.54 -17.94 10.78
C SER A 125 -14.49 -19.00 10.22
N TYR A 126 -15.66 -18.61 9.73
CA TYR A 126 -16.61 -19.57 9.13
C TYR A 126 -16.13 -20.11 7.78
N TYR A 127 -15.48 -19.25 6.98
CA TYR A 127 -14.90 -19.64 5.70
C TYR A 127 -13.76 -20.65 5.88
N PHE A 128 -12.78 -20.35 6.74
CA PHE A 128 -11.63 -21.21 6.99
C PHE A 128 -11.87 -22.33 8.02
N ASN A 129 -13.02 -22.32 8.71
CA ASN A 129 -13.34 -23.25 9.79
C ASN A 129 -12.32 -23.20 10.95
N ILE A 130 -11.86 -22.00 11.30
CA ILE A 130 -10.89 -21.71 12.38
C ILE A 130 -11.56 -20.77 13.37
N ASP A 131 -11.30 -20.87 14.68
CA ASP A 131 -11.88 -19.92 15.65
C ASP A 131 -11.56 -18.46 15.32
N ALA A 132 -12.58 -17.59 15.46
CA ALA A 132 -12.45 -16.15 15.23
C ALA A 132 -11.35 -15.51 16.07
N ILE A 133 -11.02 -16.08 17.23
CA ILE A 133 -9.95 -15.62 18.11
C ILE A 133 -8.58 -15.75 17.44
N TRP A 134 -8.30 -16.88 16.80
CA TRP A 134 -7.03 -17.10 16.09
C TRP A 134 -6.87 -16.16 14.90
N VAL A 135 -7.95 -15.95 14.14
CA VAL A 135 -7.96 -14.98 13.03
C VAL A 135 -7.66 -13.58 13.54
N ARG A 136 -8.20 -13.18 14.70
CA ARG A 136 -7.92 -11.87 15.32
C ARG A 136 -6.47 -11.74 15.77
N ILE A 137 -5.93 -12.77 16.44
CA ILE A 137 -4.52 -12.78 16.87
C ILE A 137 -3.59 -12.66 15.67
N LEU A 138 -3.90 -13.35 14.57
CA LEU A 138 -3.15 -13.24 13.32
C LEU A 138 -3.11 -11.81 12.79
N TRP A 139 -4.25 -11.11 12.74
CA TRP A 139 -4.28 -9.70 12.32
C TRP A 139 -3.44 -8.79 13.22
N VAL A 140 -3.49 -9.01 14.54
CA VAL A 140 -2.68 -8.24 15.50
C VAL A 140 -1.19 -8.51 15.28
N LEU A 141 -0.81 -9.78 15.18
CA LEU A 141 0.58 -10.18 14.96
C LEU A 141 1.11 -9.60 13.65
N LEU A 142 0.38 -9.79 12.55
CA LEU A 142 0.77 -9.22 11.25
C LEU A 142 0.83 -7.69 11.30
N ALA A 143 -0.01 -7.01 12.10
CA ALA A 143 0.03 -5.56 12.22
C ALA A 143 1.33 -5.07 12.88
N PHE A 144 1.86 -5.82 13.84
CA PHE A 144 3.16 -5.54 14.44
C PHE A 144 4.31 -5.78 13.44
N PHE A 145 4.31 -6.90 12.72
CA PHE A 145 5.39 -7.23 11.79
C PHE A 145 5.39 -6.39 10.50
N SER A 146 4.22 -5.94 10.02
CA SER A 146 4.08 -5.18 8.77
C SER A 146 4.13 -3.65 8.95
N ALA A 147 4.58 -3.16 10.11
CA ALA A 147 4.54 -1.73 10.46
C ALA A 147 3.15 -1.07 10.25
N GLY A 148 2.07 -1.84 10.42
CA GLY A 148 0.69 -1.37 10.27
C GLY A 148 0.11 -1.39 8.85
N TRP A 149 0.87 -1.77 7.81
CA TRP A 149 0.34 -1.85 6.44
C TRP A 149 -0.82 -2.84 6.31
N ILE A 150 -0.74 -3.96 7.01
CA ILE A 150 -1.79 -4.99 6.98
C ILE A 150 -3.15 -4.44 7.48
N VAL A 151 -3.15 -3.37 8.30
CA VAL A 151 -4.40 -2.79 8.76
C VAL A 151 -5.18 -2.14 7.61
N LEU A 152 -4.49 -1.62 6.59
CA LEU A 152 -5.16 -1.13 5.37
C LEU A 152 -5.82 -2.28 4.60
N VAL A 153 -5.15 -3.44 4.52
CA VAL A 153 -5.73 -4.65 3.90
C VAL A 153 -7.00 -5.08 4.64
N TYR A 154 -7.02 -5.00 5.97
CA TYR A 154 -8.22 -5.27 6.76
C TYR A 154 -9.37 -4.31 6.40
N VAL A 155 -9.08 -3.02 6.27
CA VAL A 155 -10.06 -2.00 5.88
C VAL A 155 -10.58 -2.23 4.46
N ILE A 156 -9.70 -2.63 3.53
CA ILE A 156 -10.09 -3.00 2.16
C ILE A 156 -11.04 -4.20 2.19
N MET A 157 -10.68 -5.29 2.88
CA MET A 157 -11.58 -6.43 3.06
C MET A 157 -12.91 -6.02 3.69
N TRP A 158 -12.89 -5.10 4.66
CA TRP A 158 -14.13 -4.62 5.26
C TRP A 158 -15.04 -3.91 4.27
N ILE A 159 -14.49 -3.16 3.30
CA ILE A 159 -15.27 -2.47 2.26
C ILE A 159 -15.78 -3.43 1.19
N PHE A 160 -14.93 -4.36 0.74
CA PHE A 160 -15.23 -5.25 -0.39
C PHE A 160 -16.05 -6.49 0.00
N VAL A 161 -15.89 -7.01 1.22
CA VAL A 161 -16.64 -8.19 1.66
C VAL A 161 -18.06 -7.77 2.08
N PRO A 162 -19.12 -8.31 1.45
CA PRO A 162 -20.50 -7.96 1.77
C PRO A 162 -20.96 -8.54 3.12
N ASP A 163 -21.94 -7.90 3.74
CA ASP A 163 -22.62 -8.39 4.96
C ASP A 163 -23.52 -9.59 4.68
N ALA A 164 -23.52 -10.59 5.58
CA ALA A 164 -24.55 -11.62 5.65
C ALA A 164 -25.83 -11.07 6.32
N VAL A 165 -26.68 -10.42 5.53
CA VAL A 165 -27.94 -9.83 6.01
C VAL A 165 -29.09 -10.84 6.07
N THR A 166 -29.14 -11.82 5.16
CA THR A 166 -30.23 -12.81 5.11
C THR A 166 -29.88 -14.10 5.85
N THR A 167 -30.90 -14.80 6.37
CA THR A 167 -30.75 -16.11 7.03
C THR A 167 -30.10 -17.13 6.08
N ALA A 168 -30.49 -17.10 4.80
CA ALA A 168 -29.86 -17.91 3.76
C ALA A 168 -28.37 -17.60 3.60
N GLN A 169 -27.97 -16.33 3.53
CA GLN A 169 -26.55 -15.94 3.46
C GLN A 169 -25.77 -16.41 4.69
N ARG A 170 -26.35 -16.35 5.90
CA ARG A 170 -25.71 -16.86 7.12
C ARG A 170 -25.51 -18.38 7.10
N LEU A 171 -26.51 -19.13 6.64
CA LEU A 171 -26.40 -20.58 6.46
C LEU A 171 -25.30 -20.93 5.45
N THR A 172 -25.26 -20.24 4.31
CA THR A 172 -24.19 -20.45 3.30
C THR A 172 -22.80 -20.09 3.82
N MET A 173 -22.67 -19.04 4.64
CA MET A 173 -21.42 -18.65 5.28
C MET A 173 -20.92 -19.73 6.24
N GLN A 174 -21.83 -20.33 7.02
CA GLN A 174 -21.54 -21.43 7.94
C GLN A 174 -21.28 -22.77 7.22
N GLY A 175 -21.55 -22.84 5.90
CA GLY A 175 -21.45 -24.06 5.11
C GLY A 175 -22.62 -25.04 5.34
N LYS A 176 -23.74 -24.55 5.89
CA LYS A 176 -25.01 -25.30 5.97
C LYS A 176 -25.79 -25.14 4.67
N GLU A 177 -26.53 -26.16 4.28
CA GLU A 177 -27.41 -26.11 3.11
C GLU A 177 -28.62 -25.19 3.36
N VAL A 178 -29.06 -24.48 2.31
CA VAL A 178 -30.21 -23.57 2.37
C VAL A 178 -31.47 -24.37 2.07
N ASN A 179 -32.00 -25.06 3.09
CA ASN A 179 -33.27 -25.76 3.04
C ASN A 179 -34.25 -25.18 4.08
N ILE A 180 -35.53 -25.54 3.95
CA ILE A 180 -36.61 -24.98 4.79
C ILE A 180 -36.38 -25.28 6.27
N SER A 181 -35.91 -26.49 6.59
CA SER A 181 -35.61 -26.92 7.96
C SER A 181 -34.49 -26.11 8.62
N ASN A 182 -33.38 -25.87 7.90
CA ASN A 182 -32.24 -25.11 8.45
C ASN A 182 -32.57 -23.62 8.59
N ILE A 183 -33.42 -23.09 7.71
CA ILE A 183 -33.93 -21.71 7.81
C ILE A 183 -34.85 -21.57 9.02
N GLU A 184 -35.75 -22.53 9.24
CA GLU A 184 -36.65 -22.55 10.39
C GLU A 184 -35.89 -22.70 11.71
N GLU A 185 -34.91 -23.62 11.77
CA GLU A 185 -34.05 -23.81 12.92
C GLU A 185 -33.31 -22.49 13.26
N GLN A 186 -32.63 -21.88 12.28
CA GLN A 186 -31.90 -20.63 12.48
C GLN A 186 -32.82 -19.47 12.90
N ASN A 187 -33.99 -19.32 12.28
CA ASN A 187 -34.94 -18.26 12.64
C ASN A 187 -35.59 -18.50 14.01
N SER A 188 -35.85 -19.76 14.38
CA SER A 188 -36.41 -20.13 15.68
C SER A 188 -35.43 -19.78 16.82
N PHE A 189 -34.15 -20.10 16.65
CA PHE A 189 -33.10 -19.73 17.62
C PHE A 189 -32.94 -18.21 17.76
N GLU A 190 -32.97 -17.44 16.66
CA GLU A 190 -32.90 -15.98 16.71
C GLU A 190 -34.11 -15.38 17.45
N ASN A 191 -35.32 -15.84 17.15
CA ASN A 191 -36.55 -15.36 17.79
C ASN A 191 -36.56 -15.65 19.31
N PHE A 192 -36.11 -16.82 19.76
CA PHE A 192 -36.09 -17.17 21.18
C PHE A 192 -35.11 -16.29 21.99
N SER A 193 -33.95 -15.99 21.41
CA SER A 193 -32.94 -15.13 22.06
C SER A 193 -33.36 -13.66 22.16
N THR A 194 -34.23 -13.20 21.27
CA THR A 194 -34.71 -11.81 21.26
C THR A 194 -35.82 -11.59 22.29
N VAL A 195 -36.62 -12.63 22.58
CA VAL A 195 -37.74 -12.59 23.55
C VAL A 195 -37.28 -12.74 25.00
N ALA A 196 -36.13 -13.38 25.25
CA ALA A 196 -35.59 -13.55 26.61
C ALA A 196 -35.08 -12.24 27.27
N ASP A 197 -34.99 -11.14 26.53
CA ASP A 197 -34.49 -9.83 27.01
C ASP A 197 -35.60 -8.74 27.01
N GLU A 198 -36.87 -9.12 26.81
CA GLU A 198 -37.96 -8.17 26.63
C GLU A 198 -38.74 -7.88 27.93
N LYS A 199 -38.17 -6.99 28.75
CA LYS A 199 -38.95 -6.19 29.72
C LYS A 199 -39.21 -4.80 29.12
N THR A 200 -40.44 -4.61 28.65
CA THR A 200 -41.23 -3.36 28.54
C THR A 200 -40.45 -2.03 28.44
N ASP A 201 -40.54 -1.33 27.31
CA ASP A 201 -41.50 -0.23 27.15
C ASP A 201 -41.53 0.27 25.69
N ALA A 202 -42.66 0.82 25.29
CA ALA A 202 -42.92 1.33 23.95
C ALA A 202 -41.96 2.47 23.58
N GLY A 203 -41.20 2.29 22.48
CA GLY A 203 -40.40 3.36 21.90
C GLY A 203 -39.22 2.85 21.09
N TYR A 204 -39.40 2.75 19.78
CA TYR A 204 -38.35 2.62 18.76
C TYR A 204 -37.29 1.51 18.97
N ARG A 205 -37.46 0.46 18.17
CA ARG A 205 -36.49 -0.60 17.85
C ARG A 205 -35.08 -0.04 17.56
N VAL A 206 -34.19 -0.06 18.55
CA VAL A 206 -32.73 0.11 18.37
C VAL A 206 -32.05 -1.26 18.39
N VAL A 207 -32.45 -2.14 17.47
CA VAL A 207 -31.65 -3.32 17.12
C VAL A 207 -30.54 -2.85 16.19
N GLY A 208 -29.40 -2.44 16.76
CA GLY A 208 -28.26 -1.97 15.97
C GLY A 208 -27.07 -1.38 16.72
N GLN A 209 -27.12 -1.26 18.04
CA GLN A 209 -26.05 -0.58 18.80
C GLN A 209 -24.87 -1.46 19.24
N LYS A 210 -25.00 -2.79 19.32
CA LYS A 210 -23.87 -3.66 19.72
C LYS A 210 -22.73 -3.65 18.69
N GLY A 211 -23.02 -3.74 17.39
CA GLY A 211 -21.99 -3.74 16.32
C GLY A 211 -21.29 -2.39 16.08
N LYS A 212 -21.97 -1.26 16.36
CA LYS A 212 -21.39 0.08 16.15
C LYS A 212 -20.33 0.45 17.19
N ARG A 213 -20.39 -0.08 18.42
CA ARG A 213 -19.49 0.31 19.52
C ARG A 213 -18.05 -0.22 19.35
N GLY A 214 -17.88 -1.39 18.75
CA GLY A 214 -16.55 -1.97 18.48
C GLY A 214 -15.80 -1.28 17.35
N THR A 215 -16.51 -0.94 16.27
CA THR A 215 -15.93 -0.30 15.08
C THR A 215 -15.41 1.11 15.37
N VAL A 216 -16.16 1.94 16.11
CA VAL A 216 -15.72 3.30 16.49
C VAL A 216 -14.45 3.28 17.36
N LYS A 217 -14.36 2.32 18.30
CA LYS A 217 -13.16 2.14 19.15
C LYS A 217 -11.93 1.72 18.33
N PHE A 218 -12.11 0.88 17.32
CA PHE A 218 -11.03 0.45 16.44
C PHE A 218 -10.50 1.60 15.59
N PHE A 219 -11.36 2.39 14.93
CA PHE A 219 -10.91 3.56 14.17
C PHE A 219 -10.21 4.60 15.05
N GLY A 220 -10.67 4.77 16.30
CA GLY A 220 -9.97 5.60 17.29
C GLY A 220 -8.61 5.05 17.72
N ALA A 221 -8.42 3.73 17.76
CA ALA A 221 -7.12 3.10 18.03
C ALA A 221 -6.19 3.21 16.82
N LEU A 222 -6.69 2.90 15.62
CA LEU A 222 -5.96 2.99 14.36
C LEU A 222 -5.50 4.43 14.07
N GLY A 223 -6.37 5.42 14.27
CA GLY A 223 -6.01 6.83 14.13
C GLY A 223 -4.90 7.27 15.09
N ARG A 224 -4.88 6.73 16.32
CA ARG A 224 -3.77 6.98 17.28
C ARG A 224 -2.46 6.36 16.81
N ILE A 225 -2.49 5.14 16.27
CA ILE A 225 -1.30 4.45 15.74
C ILE A 225 -0.76 5.20 14.51
N ILE A 226 -1.62 5.56 13.56
CA ILE A 226 -1.24 6.32 12.35
C ILE A 226 -0.64 7.67 12.75
N LYS A 227 -1.27 8.41 13.67
CA LYS A 227 -0.73 9.68 14.17
C LYS A 227 0.64 9.47 14.86
N GLY A 228 0.82 8.37 15.58
CA GLY A 228 2.10 7.98 16.17
C GLY A 228 3.17 7.73 15.11
N PHE A 229 2.84 6.99 14.06
CA PHE A 229 3.72 6.69 12.94
C PHE A 229 4.15 7.95 12.17
N PHE A 230 3.20 8.81 11.78
CA PHE A 230 3.54 10.09 11.14
C PHE A 230 4.38 10.98 12.05
N LYS A 231 4.08 11.03 13.36
CA LYS A 231 4.90 11.75 14.33
C LYS A 231 6.33 11.20 14.41
N ALA A 232 6.50 9.88 14.28
CA ALA A 232 7.81 9.24 14.24
C ALA A 232 8.59 9.61 12.97
N ILE A 233 7.93 9.60 11.80
CA ILE A 233 8.55 10.04 10.54
C ILE A 233 9.01 11.49 10.61
N VAL A 234 8.14 12.39 11.09
CA VAL A 234 8.48 13.82 11.23
C VAL A 234 9.69 14.01 12.15
N LYS A 235 9.77 13.24 13.24
CA LYS A 235 10.94 13.25 14.13
C LYS A 235 12.20 12.71 13.46
N LEU A 236 12.10 11.65 12.65
CA LEU A 236 13.22 11.08 11.90
C LEU A 236 13.76 12.09 10.88
N ILE A 237 12.88 12.73 10.11
CA ILE A 237 13.27 13.78 9.16
C ILE A 237 13.93 14.95 9.90
N GLY A 238 13.34 15.37 11.03
CA GLY A 238 13.92 16.37 11.92
C GLY A 238 15.33 16.00 12.38
N LEU A 239 15.56 14.74 12.74
CA LEU A 239 16.89 14.21 13.11
C LEU A 239 17.89 14.30 11.97
N CYS A 240 17.52 13.87 10.77
CA CYS A 240 18.40 13.91 9.61
C CYS A 240 18.80 15.34 9.26
N ILE A 241 17.84 16.28 9.23
CA ILE A 241 18.11 17.70 8.96
C ILE A 241 19.02 18.28 10.05
N PHE A 242 18.74 18.00 11.32
CA PHE A 242 19.54 18.50 12.44
C PHE A 242 20.98 17.99 12.38
N LEU A 243 21.18 16.70 12.12
CA LEU A 243 22.52 16.10 12.02
C LEU A 243 23.30 16.65 10.83
N ALA A 244 22.68 16.69 9.65
CA ALA A 244 23.33 17.22 8.44
C ALA A 244 23.73 18.69 8.62
N ALA A 245 22.84 19.52 9.17
CA ALA A 245 23.12 20.92 9.44
C ALA A 245 24.22 21.10 10.51
N SER A 246 24.21 20.29 11.57
CA SER A 246 25.23 20.34 12.62
C SER A 246 26.60 19.94 12.09
N ILE A 247 26.68 18.87 11.30
CA ILE A 247 27.93 18.45 10.63
C ILE A 247 28.43 19.56 9.70
N GLY A 248 27.53 20.18 8.93
CA GLY A 248 27.86 21.30 8.06
C GLY A 248 28.45 22.49 8.83
N ILE A 249 27.86 22.88 9.96
CA ILE A 249 28.37 23.96 10.81
C ILE A 249 29.75 23.63 11.38
N ILE A 250 29.95 22.39 11.84
CA ILE A 250 31.25 21.93 12.36
C ILE A 250 32.31 21.97 11.26
N ALA A 251 32.00 21.48 10.05
CA ALA A 251 32.90 21.54 8.91
C ALA A 251 33.24 22.99 8.53
N LEU A 252 32.27 23.90 8.60
CA LEU A 252 32.47 25.32 8.37
C LEU A 252 33.40 25.95 9.42
N LEU A 253 33.19 25.63 10.70
CA LEU A 253 34.05 26.09 11.80
C LEU A 253 35.49 25.59 11.64
N ILE A 254 35.66 24.31 11.30
CA ILE A 254 36.99 23.75 11.00
C ILE A 254 37.59 24.54 9.84
N SER A 255 36.90 24.66 8.71
CA SER A 255 37.38 25.39 7.54
C SER A 255 37.80 26.82 7.85
N LEU A 256 37.09 27.53 8.74
CA LEU A 256 37.46 28.90 9.14
C LEU A 256 38.81 28.93 9.87
N VAL A 257 39.06 27.96 10.75
CA VAL A 257 40.30 27.89 11.54
C VAL A 257 41.46 27.41 10.67
N THR A 258 41.23 26.45 9.79
CA THR A 258 42.30 25.83 8.99
C THR A 258 42.57 26.48 7.64
N ALA A 259 41.72 27.40 7.15
CA ALA A 259 41.88 28.05 5.84
C ALA A 259 43.27 28.66 5.62
N GLY A 260 43.89 29.20 6.67
CA GLY A 260 45.22 29.82 6.62
C GLY A 260 46.40 28.89 6.96
N SER A 261 46.16 27.61 7.30
CA SER A 261 47.20 26.74 7.88
C SER A 261 47.32 25.37 7.22
N ILE A 262 46.36 24.96 6.39
CA ILE A 262 46.46 23.71 5.64
C ILE A 262 47.34 23.92 4.42
N SER A 263 48.25 22.97 4.15
CA SER A 263 48.94 22.85 2.87
C SER A 263 48.35 21.71 2.04
N ILE A 264 48.04 21.97 0.78
CA ILE A 264 47.59 20.98 -0.21
C ILE A 264 48.69 20.90 -1.27
N ASP A 265 49.29 19.71 -1.45
CA ASP A 265 50.32 19.46 -2.46
C ASP A 265 51.52 20.44 -2.40
N GLY A 266 51.98 20.73 -1.19
CA GLY A 266 53.12 21.62 -0.95
C GLY A 266 52.82 23.12 -1.04
N MET A 267 51.62 23.51 -1.50
CA MET A 267 51.15 24.90 -1.46
C MET A 267 50.26 25.13 -0.26
N GLN A 268 50.37 26.30 0.39
CA GLN A 268 49.40 26.65 1.44
C GLN A 268 48.04 26.90 0.77
N ALA A 269 46.96 26.42 1.38
CA ALA A 269 45.61 26.59 0.87
C ALA A 269 45.25 28.08 0.69
N ALA A 270 45.80 28.94 1.55
CA ALA A 270 45.70 30.39 1.42
C ALA A 270 46.30 30.91 0.10
N ASP A 271 47.47 30.39 -0.31
CA ASP A 271 48.13 30.80 -1.55
C ASP A 271 47.30 30.40 -2.78
N ILE A 272 46.66 29.22 -2.75
CA ILE A 272 45.77 28.76 -3.82
C ILE A 272 44.54 29.68 -3.95
N LEU A 273 44.00 30.15 -2.82
CA LEU A 273 42.88 31.09 -2.78
C LEU A 273 43.26 32.50 -3.26
N ASP A 274 44.54 32.89 -3.15
CA ASP A 274 45.04 34.23 -3.47
C ASP A 274 45.35 34.43 -4.97
N ILE A 275 45.55 33.36 -5.74
CA ILE A 275 45.88 33.43 -7.19
C ILE A 275 44.85 34.23 -8.00
N GLY A 276 43.59 34.26 -7.56
CA GLY A 276 42.49 34.98 -8.22
C GLY A 276 42.04 36.27 -7.52
N ILE A 277 42.65 36.64 -6.39
CA ILE A 277 42.20 37.74 -5.54
C ILE A 277 43.19 38.91 -5.61
N PRO A 278 42.72 40.15 -5.81
CA PRO A 278 43.58 41.33 -5.77
C PRO A 278 44.33 41.47 -4.44
N ALA A 279 45.59 41.91 -4.48
CA ALA A 279 46.40 42.13 -3.28
C ALA A 279 45.81 43.20 -2.31
N ASP A 280 44.85 44.02 -2.76
CA ASP A 280 44.13 45.00 -1.92
C ASP A 280 42.95 44.38 -1.15
N VAL A 281 42.62 43.10 -1.36
CA VAL A 281 41.53 42.39 -0.68
C VAL A 281 42.12 41.40 0.34
N ASN A 282 41.84 41.63 1.62
CA ASN A 282 42.26 40.70 2.68
C ASN A 282 41.34 39.45 2.70
N ILE A 283 41.94 38.27 2.47
CA ILE A 283 41.27 36.97 2.39
C ILE A 283 40.42 36.62 3.62
N TRP A 284 40.79 37.09 4.82
CA TRP A 284 40.06 36.79 6.04
C TRP A 284 38.65 37.39 6.04
N TRP A 285 38.45 38.56 5.42
CA TRP A 285 37.12 39.14 5.25
C TRP A 285 36.25 38.32 4.30
N ALA A 286 36.85 37.75 3.25
CA ALA A 286 36.14 36.85 2.33
C ALA A 286 35.72 35.55 3.03
N THR A 287 36.64 34.90 3.75
CA THR A 287 36.34 33.67 4.51
C THR A 287 35.27 33.91 5.57
N LEU A 288 35.33 35.03 6.29
CA LEU A 288 34.33 35.41 7.28
C LEU A 288 32.96 35.71 6.65
N ALA A 289 32.93 36.35 5.47
CA ALA A 289 31.69 36.59 4.74
C ALA A 289 31.05 35.27 4.26
N VAL A 290 31.83 34.34 3.71
CA VAL A 290 31.37 33.00 3.34
C VAL A 290 30.87 32.22 4.56
N PHE A 291 31.56 32.33 5.70
CA PHE A 291 31.16 31.71 6.96
C PHE A 291 29.74 32.10 7.39
N PHE A 292 29.43 33.40 7.40
CA PHE A 292 28.09 33.85 7.77
C PHE A 292 27.05 33.60 6.67
N LEU A 293 27.44 33.72 5.40
CA LEU A 293 26.55 33.49 4.25
C LEU A 293 25.99 32.07 4.23
N VAL A 294 26.82 31.06 4.50
CA VAL A 294 26.44 29.64 4.51
C VAL A 294 26.05 29.15 5.91
N GLY A 295 26.76 29.63 6.94
CA GLY A 295 26.57 29.20 8.33
C GLY A 295 25.23 29.63 8.93
N ILE A 296 24.72 30.82 8.62
CA ILE A 296 23.43 31.28 9.15
C ILE A 296 22.26 30.44 8.61
N PRO A 297 22.13 30.18 7.29
CA PRO A 297 21.15 29.24 6.77
C PRO A 297 21.24 27.84 7.40
N LEU A 298 22.46 27.30 7.55
CA LEU A 298 22.66 26.00 8.21
C LEU A 298 22.21 26.02 9.67
N LEU A 299 22.50 27.09 10.41
CA LEU A 299 22.06 27.27 11.79
C LEU A 299 20.52 27.32 11.88
N VAL A 300 19.86 28.02 10.96
CA VAL A 300 18.39 28.05 10.87
C VAL A 300 17.83 26.66 10.57
N LEU A 301 18.45 25.90 9.65
CA LEU A 301 18.06 24.52 9.36
C LEU A 301 18.25 23.59 10.56
N ALA A 302 19.34 23.73 11.32
CA ALA A 302 19.57 22.97 12.54
C ALA A 302 18.48 23.26 13.58
N ILE A 303 18.14 24.53 13.82
CA ILE A 303 17.06 24.90 14.74
C ILE A 303 15.71 24.36 14.26
N LEU A 304 15.45 24.37 12.95
CA LEU A 304 14.23 23.81 12.37
C LEU A 304 14.16 22.29 12.57
N GLY A 305 15.24 21.57 12.29
CA GLY A 305 15.35 20.13 12.54
C GLY A 305 15.13 19.79 14.02
N LEU A 306 15.72 20.58 14.92
CA LEU A 306 15.54 20.44 16.36
C LEU A 306 14.08 20.72 16.79
N LYS A 307 13.42 21.72 16.18
CA LYS A 307 11.99 22.03 16.41
C LYS A 307 11.06 20.91 15.97
N LEU A 308 11.42 20.16 14.93
CA LEU A 308 10.67 18.97 14.50
C LEU A 308 10.85 17.79 15.47
N LEU A 309 12.04 17.67 16.09
CA LEU A 309 12.34 16.66 17.11
C LEU A 309 11.62 16.93 18.44
N VAL A 310 11.68 18.18 18.89
CA VAL A 310 11.17 18.62 20.20
C VAL A 310 10.09 19.68 19.99
N SER A 311 8.85 19.28 20.22
CA SER A 311 7.67 20.13 20.00
C SER A 311 7.54 21.30 20.97
N ASN A 312 8.31 21.33 22.07
CA ASN A 312 8.26 22.37 23.11
C ASN A 312 9.54 23.21 23.18
N LEU A 313 10.23 23.40 22.05
CA LEU A 313 11.38 24.30 22.03
C LEU A 313 10.92 25.75 22.03
N ARG A 314 11.50 26.52 22.96
CA ARG A 314 11.33 27.97 22.99
C ARG A 314 11.84 28.53 21.66
N SER A 315 10.96 29.20 20.92
CA SER A 315 11.37 29.85 19.69
C SER A 315 12.39 30.93 19.99
N ILE A 316 13.39 31.08 19.13
CA ILE A 316 14.33 32.20 19.19
C ILE A 316 13.55 33.51 19.20
N GLY A 317 13.96 34.44 20.08
CA GLY A 317 13.34 35.76 20.19
C GLY A 317 13.44 36.55 18.89
N THR A 318 12.48 37.45 18.65
CA THR A 318 12.41 38.25 17.42
C THR A 318 13.69 39.05 17.19
N THR A 319 14.28 39.59 18.27
CA THR A 319 15.57 40.31 18.24
C THR A 319 16.70 39.46 17.65
N ALA A 320 16.81 38.19 18.06
CA ALA A 320 17.85 37.29 17.57
C ALA A 320 17.62 36.88 16.11
N LYS A 321 16.36 36.74 15.66
CA LYS A 321 16.04 36.50 14.24
C LYS A 321 16.43 37.70 13.36
N VAL A 322 16.10 38.91 13.81
CA VAL A 322 16.44 40.15 13.10
C VAL A 322 17.96 40.35 13.08
N ALA A 323 18.65 40.08 14.20
CA ALA A 323 20.11 40.13 14.25
C ALA A 323 20.75 39.13 13.27
N LEU A 324 20.31 37.87 13.26
CA LEU A 324 20.80 36.86 12.31
C LEU A 324 20.54 37.28 10.85
N ALA A 325 19.36 37.82 10.55
CA ALA A 325 19.05 38.32 9.21
C ALA A 325 19.94 39.51 8.82
N GLY A 326 20.19 40.44 9.75
CA GLY A 326 21.07 41.59 9.53
C GLY A 326 22.51 41.17 9.24
N ILE A 327 23.05 40.21 10.01
CA ILE A 327 24.41 39.67 9.79
C ILE A 327 24.49 38.96 8.43
N TRP A 328 23.46 38.19 8.06
CA TRP A 328 23.42 37.51 6.77
C TRP A 328 23.35 38.48 5.59
N ILE A 329 22.56 39.56 5.70
CA ILE A 329 22.52 40.61 4.67
C ILE A 329 23.88 41.32 4.57
N ALA A 330 24.52 41.60 5.70
CA ALA A 330 25.85 42.20 5.72
C ALA A 330 26.90 41.30 5.04
N SER A 331 26.83 39.98 5.22
CA SER A 331 27.73 39.05 4.55
C SER A 331 27.49 38.98 3.03
N VAL A 332 26.24 39.06 2.59
CA VAL A 332 25.89 39.18 1.16
C VAL A 332 26.49 40.45 0.57
N ILE A 333 26.32 41.60 1.23
CA ILE A 333 26.89 42.88 0.77
C ILE A 333 28.42 42.80 0.70
N GLY A 334 29.06 42.23 1.72
CA GLY A 334 30.51 42.01 1.73
C GLY A 334 30.99 41.15 0.55
N MET A 335 30.26 40.07 0.24
CA MET A 335 30.57 39.21 -0.91
C MET A 335 30.40 39.95 -2.25
N VAL A 336 29.35 40.77 -2.40
CA VAL A 336 29.15 41.59 -3.61
C VAL A 336 30.29 42.58 -3.79
N PHE A 337 30.73 43.23 -2.71
CA PHE A 337 31.86 44.16 -2.76
C PHE A 337 33.17 43.47 -3.18
N ILE A 338 33.49 42.33 -2.55
CA ILE A 338 34.71 41.55 -2.84
C ILE A 338 34.70 41.02 -4.28
N THR A 339 33.58 40.45 -4.73
CA THR A 339 33.46 39.95 -6.11
C THR A 339 33.55 41.07 -7.15
N THR A 340 33.01 42.25 -6.88
CA THR A 340 33.16 43.43 -7.76
C THR A 340 34.62 43.87 -7.87
N LYS A 341 35.35 43.86 -6.75
CA LYS A 341 36.80 44.15 -6.72
C LYS A 341 37.59 43.16 -7.56
N ILE A 342 37.35 41.85 -7.36
CA ILE A 342 37.96 40.76 -8.14
C ILE A 342 37.62 40.88 -9.64
N ALA A 343 36.40 41.27 -9.99
CA ALA A 343 36.01 41.46 -11.38
C ALA A 343 36.69 42.69 -12.01
N SER A 344 36.83 43.78 -11.24
CA SER A 344 37.47 45.02 -11.71
C SER A 344 38.97 44.89 -11.92
N SER A 345 39.67 44.07 -11.12
CA SER A 345 41.10 43.84 -11.25
C SER A 345 41.46 42.99 -12.47
N GLN A 346 40.56 42.08 -12.86
CA GLN A 346 40.71 41.23 -14.03
C GLN A 346 40.31 41.94 -15.34
N ALA A 347 39.84 43.19 -15.28
CA ALA A 347 39.59 44.00 -16.47
C ALA A 347 40.91 44.21 -17.25
N ILE A 348 41.05 43.43 -18.31
CA ILE A 348 42.25 43.19 -19.11
C ILE A 348 42.86 44.51 -19.60
N LYS A 349 44.08 44.84 -19.14
CA LYS A 349 44.97 45.75 -19.86
C LYS A 349 45.59 44.96 -21.01
N ALA A 350 45.05 45.10 -22.22
CA ALA A 350 45.62 44.48 -23.41
C ALA A 350 47.00 45.12 -23.69
N SER A 351 48.08 44.39 -23.42
CA SER A 351 49.42 44.79 -23.90
C SER A 351 49.57 44.37 -25.35
N ILE A 352 49.54 45.34 -26.27
CA ILE A 352 49.80 45.09 -27.69
C ILE A 352 51.33 45.07 -27.86
N ALA A 353 51.91 43.87 -27.91
CA ALA A 353 53.32 43.71 -28.27
C ALA A 353 53.50 43.97 -29.77
N LYS A 354 53.94 45.18 -30.14
CA LYS A 354 54.28 45.54 -31.51
C LYS A 354 55.75 45.20 -31.78
N GLN A 355 56.00 44.19 -32.61
CA GLN A 355 57.36 43.81 -32.99
C GLN A 355 57.80 44.62 -34.22
N GLU A 356 58.77 45.53 -34.06
CA GLU A 356 59.42 46.22 -35.17
C GLU A 356 60.80 45.60 -35.44
N LYS A 357 61.07 45.26 -36.71
CA LYS A 357 62.34 44.69 -37.15
C LYS A 357 63.23 45.79 -37.72
N PHE A 358 64.42 45.95 -37.18
CA PHE A 358 65.44 46.85 -37.71
C PHE A 358 66.57 46.06 -38.36
N THR A 359 66.97 46.43 -39.58
CA THR A 359 68.14 45.85 -40.26
C THR A 359 69.41 46.50 -39.74
N VAL A 360 70.26 45.74 -39.04
CA VAL A 360 71.51 46.24 -38.46
C VAL A 360 72.67 45.98 -39.43
N ALA A 361 73.45 47.02 -39.73
CA ALA A 361 74.67 46.89 -40.53
C ALA A 361 75.78 46.25 -39.68
N PRO A 362 76.58 45.30 -40.20
CA PRO A 362 77.51 44.47 -39.41
C PRO A 362 78.60 45.22 -38.64
N GLN A 363 78.85 46.51 -38.93
CA GLN A 363 79.97 47.27 -38.38
C GLN A 363 79.56 48.45 -37.48
N LYS A 364 78.27 48.63 -37.16
CA LYS A 364 77.80 49.72 -36.29
C LYS A 364 77.24 49.17 -34.98
N THR A 365 77.78 49.63 -33.86
CA THR A 365 77.23 49.35 -32.52
C THR A 365 75.93 50.12 -32.32
N LEU A 366 74.87 49.42 -31.88
CA LEU A 366 73.56 50.00 -31.63
C LEU A 366 73.36 50.15 -30.13
N PHE A 367 72.96 51.35 -29.69
CA PHE A 367 72.65 51.65 -28.30
C PHE A 367 71.13 51.59 -28.13
N LEU A 368 70.67 50.71 -27.24
CA LEU A 368 69.27 50.62 -26.86
C LEU A 368 69.13 51.25 -25.48
N ASP A 369 68.42 52.38 -25.43
CA ASP A 369 68.03 52.99 -24.17
C ASP A 369 66.67 52.42 -23.76
N VAL A 370 66.64 51.78 -22.59
CA VAL A 370 65.41 51.20 -22.05
C VAL A 370 64.69 52.31 -21.31
N ILE A 371 63.78 52.98 -22.01
CA ILE A 371 62.88 53.96 -21.38
C ILE A 371 61.99 53.17 -20.41
N GLU A 372 62.08 53.53 -19.13
CA GLU A 372 61.44 52.91 -17.98
C GLU A 372 60.07 52.27 -18.32
N THR A 373 60.02 50.94 -18.27
CA THR A 373 58.82 50.18 -18.60
C THR A 373 58.24 49.51 -17.36
N ASP A 374 56.94 49.75 -17.10
CA ASP A 374 56.09 49.00 -16.15
C ASP A 374 55.79 47.55 -16.61
N PHE A 375 56.71 46.92 -17.35
CA PHE A 375 56.57 45.52 -17.75
C PHE A 375 57.11 44.60 -16.65
N THR A 376 56.19 44.05 -15.86
CA THR A 376 56.46 43.02 -14.85
C THR A 376 56.92 41.68 -15.47
N ASP A 377 56.76 41.49 -16.79
CA ASP A 377 57.11 40.27 -17.49
C ASP A 377 58.32 40.44 -18.44
N GLN A 378 59.45 39.89 -17.99
CA GLN A 378 60.64 39.44 -18.73
C GLN A 378 60.86 40.00 -20.14
N VAL A 379 61.75 41.00 -20.25
CA VAL A 379 62.46 41.26 -21.52
C VAL A 379 63.40 40.07 -21.79
N ARG A 380 62.96 39.10 -22.59
CA ARG A 380 63.82 38.01 -23.09
C ARG A 380 64.63 38.51 -24.28
N ILE A 381 65.83 38.98 -24.02
CA ILE A 381 66.84 39.21 -25.06
C ILE A 381 67.48 37.85 -25.38
N ASN A 382 67.10 37.21 -26.50
CA ASN A 382 67.81 36.02 -26.96
C ASN A 382 69.15 36.46 -27.55
N ALA A 383 70.18 36.34 -26.74
CA ALA A 383 71.48 36.96 -26.94
C ALA A 383 72.58 35.92 -26.85
N ASN A 384 72.82 35.19 -27.93
CA ASN A 384 74.02 34.35 -27.97
C ASN A 384 75.32 35.19 -27.92
N ASN A 385 75.28 36.51 -28.22
CA ASN A 385 76.44 37.42 -28.23
C ASN A 385 76.21 38.83 -27.63
N VAL A 386 75.18 39.07 -26.80
CA VAL A 386 74.97 40.41 -26.17
C VAL A 386 75.66 40.48 -24.81
N LYS A 387 76.39 41.57 -24.55
CA LYS A 387 77.10 41.79 -23.28
C LYS A 387 76.56 43.04 -22.60
N ILE A 388 75.83 42.87 -21.50
CA ILE A 388 75.25 43.99 -20.74
C ILE A 388 76.40 44.73 -20.02
N VAL A 389 76.50 46.05 -20.18
CA VAL A 389 77.56 46.88 -19.56
C VAL A 389 76.91 48.11 -18.95
N TYR A 390 77.19 48.37 -17.69
CA TYR A 390 76.69 49.54 -16.95
C TYR A 390 77.59 50.75 -17.23
N ASP A 391 77.00 51.93 -17.44
CA ASP A 391 77.77 53.19 -17.56
C ASP A 391 78.21 53.68 -16.17
N MET A 392 79.26 54.51 -16.10
CA MET A 392 79.90 55.01 -14.86
C MET A 392 78.99 55.87 -13.96
N LYS A 393 77.73 56.07 -14.35
CA LYS A 393 76.67 56.75 -13.57
C LYS A 393 75.58 55.80 -13.06
N ASP A 394 75.82 54.48 -13.09
CA ASP A 394 74.90 53.44 -12.59
C ASP A 394 73.54 53.37 -13.30
N GLN A 395 73.42 53.93 -14.51
CA GLN A 395 72.25 53.74 -15.38
C GLN A 395 72.40 52.47 -16.25
N LYS A 396 71.34 51.65 -16.29
CA LYS A 396 71.30 50.38 -17.04
C LYS A 396 71.30 50.62 -18.55
N CYS A 397 72.44 50.45 -19.22
CA CYS A 397 72.52 50.44 -20.68
C CYS A 397 72.73 49.00 -21.21
N CYS A 398 71.89 48.54 -22.13
CA CYS A 398 72.13 47.26 -22.81
C CYS A 398 73.00 47.49 -24.05
N ARG A 399 74.25 47.02 -24.00
CA ARG A 399 75.18 47.06 -25.15
C ARG A 399 75.09 45.77 -25.97
N ALA A 400 74.56 45.84 -27.18
CA ALA A 400 74.65 44.74 -28.14
C ALA A 400 75.87 44.95 -29.06
N MET A 401 76.88 44.11 -28.92
CA MET A 401 78.04 44.08 -29.82
C MET A 401 77.84 42.92 -30.79
N TYR A 402 77.55 43.23 -32.05
CA TYR A 402 77.72 42.26 -33.12
C TYR A 402 79.22 42.15 -33.41
N VAL A 403 79.76 40.93 -33.33
CA VAL A 403 81.06 40.58 -33.91
C VAL A 403 80.81 40.01 -35.28
#